data_AF-A0A962AZ13-F1
#
_entry.id   AF-A0A962AZ13-F1
#
_cell.length_a   1.000
_cell.length_b   1.000
_cell.length_c   1.000
_cell.angle_alpha   90.00
_cell.angle_beta   90.00
_cell.angle_gamma   90.00
#
_symmetry.space_group_name_H-M   'P 1'
#
loop_
_entity.id
_entity.type
_entity.pdbx_description
1 polymer ?
#
loop_
_entity_poly.entity_id
_entity_poly.type
_entity_poly.pdbx_seq_one_letter_code
_entity_poly.pdbx_strand_id
1 'polypeptide(L)'
;MRSRDLSAALLVVLLGVQPAVATSPQAQKCSRAEFEAVVDAAGASLRALTQKMKPRFQEKLRKLRDKHRWTHEQFMEKAVPYVRDPEIARFDRTTADLLASITSLGEEGAAQKQENCVLLQTLRGHMDSLMRTTEAKWAYMFAKIDKELARPAGQ
;
A
#
# COMPACT_ATOMS: atom_id res chain seq x y z
N MET A 1 -23.31 -43.44 -49.70
CA MET A 1 -22.13 -44.17 -50.22
C MET A 1 -21.02 -43.97 -49.19
N ARG A 2 -20.78 -44.91 -48.26
CA ARG A 2 -19.78 -46.02 -48.30
C ARG A 2 -18.36 -45.41 -48.43
N SER A 3 -17.43 -45.52 -47.48
CA SER A 3 -16.96 -46.68 -46.68
C SER A 3 -16.19 -46.14 -45.45
N ARG A 4 -16.37 -46.65 -44.22
CA ARG A 4 -15.67 -47.78 -43.56
C ARG A 4 -14.16 -47.79 -43.76
N ASP A 5 -13.42 -47.48 -42.68
CA ASP A 5 -12.22 -48.21 -42.28
C ASP A 5 -12.19 -48.34 -40.74
N LEU A 6 -12.26 -49.58 -40.28
CA LEU A 6 -11.88 -50.00 -38.93
C LEU A 6 -10.37 -50.22 -38.94
N SER A 7 -9.64 -49.76 -37.93
CA SER A 7 -8.35 -50.36 -37.57
C SER A 7 -8.10 -50.29 -36.07
N ALA A 8 -8.15 -51.49 -35.50
CA ALA A 8 -7.38 -52.07 -34.42
C ALA A 8 -6.75 -51.18 -33.34
N ALA A 9 -7.12 -51.56 -32.12
CA ALA A 9 -6.49 -51.27 -30.84
C ALA A 9 -4.96 -51.40 -30.82
N LEU A 10 -4.32 -50.54 -30.04
CA LEU A 10 -3.26 -50.96 -29.13
C LEU A 10 -3.30 -50.07 -27.88
N LEU A 11 -3.88 -50.60 -26.80
CA LEU A 11 -3.69 -50.08 -25.45
C LEU A 11 -2.25 -50.39 -25.03
N VAL A 12 -1.45 -49.35 -24.80
CA VAL A 12 -0.25 -49.45 -23.96
C VAL A 12 -0.48 -48.55 -22.76
N VAL A 13 -0.86 -49.18 -21.66
CA VAL A 13 -0.91 -48.56 -20.33
C VAL A 13 0.52 -48.37 -19.86
N LEU A 14 1.08 -47.18 -20.06
CA LEU A 14 2.29 -46.76 -19.36
C LEU A 14 1.87 -46.31 -17.95
N LEU A 15 2.12 -47.17 -16.96
CA LEU A 15 2.15 -46.79 -15.56
C LEU A 15 3.28 -45.76 -15.37
N GLY A 16 2.93 -44.48 -15.51
CA GLY A 16 3.78 -43.38 -15.08
C GLY A 16 3.85 -43.37 -13.56
N VAL A 17 4.96 -43.87 -13.01
CA VAL A 17 5.41 -43.49 -11.67
C VAL A 17 5.68 -41.99 -11.72
N GLN A 18 4.71 -41.20 -11.29
CA GLN A 18 4.90 -39.76 -11.13
C GLN A 18 5.86 -39.55 -9.96
N PRO A 19 7.02 -38.91 -10.15
CA PRO A 19 7.78 -38.43 -9.01
C PRO A 19 6.89 -37.44 -8.28
N ALA A 20 6.56 -37.76 -7.03
CA ALA A 20 5.92 -36.82 -6.13
C ALA A 20 6.85 -35.59 -6.05
N VAL A 21 6.47 -34.52 -6.73
CA VAL A 21 7.11 -33.22 -6.59
C VAL A 21 6.80 -32.80 -5.16
N ALA A 22 7.72 -33.10 -4.25
CA ALA A 22 7.69 -32.58 -2.90
C ALA A 22 7.65 -31.05 -3.04
N THR A 23 6.46 -30.50 -2.91
CA THR A 23 6.28 -29.07 -2.81
C THR A 23 6.79 -28.76 -1.41
N SER A 24 8.10 -28.55 -1.28
CA SER A 24 8.67 -28.03 -0.05
C SER A 24 7.85 -26.80 0.29
N PRO A 25 7.23 -26.73 1.48
CA PRO A 25 6.63 -25.47 1.91
C PRO A 25 7.75 -24.44 1.78
N GLN A 26 7.50 -23.36 1.04
CA GLN A 26 8.44 -22.26 0.96
C GLN A 26 8.64 -21.78 2.40
N ALA A 27 9.66 -22.31 3.08
CA ALA A 27 10.15 -21.77 4.32
C ALA A 27 10.43 -20.32 3.97
N GLN A 28 9.65 -19.42 4.56
CA GLN A 28 9.75 -17.99 4.34
C GLN A 28 11.16 -17.60 4.77
N LYS A 29 12.10 -17.56 3.83
CA LYS A 29 13.51 -17.38 4.14
C LYS A 29 13.66 -15.95 4.59
N CYS A 30 13.88 -15.70 5.87
CA CYS A 30 14.06 -14.35 6.42
C CYS A 30 15.46 -13.81 6.10
N SER A 31 15.79 -13.87 4.83
CA SER A 31 17.05 -13.49 4.22
C SER A 31 17.10 -11.99 4.01
N ARG A 32 18.30 -11.46 3.79
CA ARG A 32 18.51 -10.06 3.37
C ARG A 32 17.58 -9.61 2.24
N ALA A 33 17.36 -10.47 1.24
CA ALA A 33 16.51 -10.16 0.10
C ALA A 33 15.05 -9.89 0.52
N GLU A 34 14.56 -10.55 1.58
CA GLU A 34 13.21 -10.27 2.10
C GLU A 34 13.12 -8.92 2.81
N PHE A 35 14.17 -8.49 3.51
CA PHE A 35 14.20 -7.16 4.13
C PHE A 35 14.13 -6.08 3.05
N GLU A 36 14.98 -6.18 2.02
CA GLU A 36 15.00 -5.27 0.87
C GLU A 36 13.64 -5.27 0.15
N ALA A 37 13.07 -6.45 -0.13
CA ALA A 37 11.77 -6.59 -0.79
C ALA A 37 10.62 -5.96 0.02
N VAL A 38 10.60 -6.11 1.35
CA VAL A 38 9.58 -5.49 2.22
C VAL A 38 9.69 -3.97 2.19
N VAL A 39 10.91 -3.41 2.22
CA VAL A 39 11.14 -1.96 2.11
C VAL A 39 10.68 -1.42 0.76
N ASP A 40 11.04 -2.08 -0.33
CA ASP A 40 10.66 -1.68 -1.68
C ASP A 40 9.15 -1.73 -1.90
N ALA A 41 8.51 -2.82 -1.43
CA ALA A 41 7.07 -3.00 -1.53
C ALA A 41 6.31 -1.88 -0.80
N ALA A 42 6.71 -1.56 0.43
CA ALA A 42 6.08 -0.48 1.19
C ALA A 42 6.27 0.89 0.54
N GLY A 43 7.48 1.18 0.04
CA GLY A 43 7.74 2.40 -0.71
C GLY A 43 6.88 2.53 -1.97
N ALA A 44 6.69 1.42 -2.71
CA ALA A 44 5.80 1.37 -3.86
C ALA A 44 4.33 1.60 -3.46
N SER A 45 3.85 0.94 -2.41
CA SER A 45 2.50 1.11 -1.88
C SER A 45 2.22 2.56 -1.44
N LEU A 46 3.17 3.20 -0.75
CA LEU A 46 3.03 4.59 -0.30
C LEU A 46 2.92 5.57 -1.48
N ARG A 47 3.76 5.37 -2.53
CA ARG A 47 3.70 6.17 -3.77
C ARG A 47 2.37 5.97 -4.49
N ALA A 48 1.93 4.72 -4.66
CA ALA A 48 0.67 4.39 -5.31
C ALA A 48 -0.54 4.99 -4.56
N LEU A 49 -0.54 4.89 -3.23
CA LEU A 49 -1.56 5.51 -2.38
C LEU A 49 -1.60 7.03 -2.59
N THR A 50 -0.43 7.70 -2.55
CA THR A 50 -0.34 9.15 -2.75
C THR A 50 -0.83 9.57 -4.14
N GLN A 51 -0.43 8.84 -5.19
CA GLN A 51 -0.88 9.06 -6.57
C GLN A 51 -2.40 8.91 -6.73
N LYS A 52 -3.01 7.96 -6.00
CA LYS A 52 -4.47 7.76 -5.99
C LYS A 52 -5.21 8.85 -5.22
N MET A 53 -4.69 9.27 -4.06
CA MET A 53 -5.42 10.15 -3.14
C MET A 53 -5.28 11.63 -3.50
N LYS A 54 -4.08 12.09 -3.87
CA LYS A 54 -3.80 13.50 -4.18
C LYS A 54 -4.76 14.13 -5.19
N PRO A 55 -5.00 13.55 -6.40
CA PRO A 55 -5.91 14.16 -7.37
C PRO A 55 -7.35 14.22 -6.85
N ARG A 56 -7.82 13.19 -6.13
CA ARG A 56 -9.16 13.16 -5.52
C ARG A 56 -9.32 14.23 -4.43
N PHE A 57 -8.26 14.47 -3.66
CA PHE A 57 -8.24 15.51 -2.64
C PHE A 57 -8.23 16.91 -3.26
N GLN A 58 -7.41 17.12 -4.29
CA GLN A 58 -7.37 18.37 -5.06
C GLN A 58 -8.73 18.70 -5.71
N GLU A 59 -9.42 17.68 -6.23
CA GLU A 59 -10.78 17.82 -6.76
C GLU A 59 -11.76 18.36 -5.70
N LYS A 60 -11.73 17.79 -4.49
CA LYS A 60 -12.62 18.24 -3.40
C LYS A 60 -12.29 19.65 -2.91
N LEU A 61 -11.00 20.01 -2.83
CA LEU A 61 -10.61 21.39 -2.54
C LEU A 61 -11.14 22.38 -3.60
N ARG A 62 -11.15 21.99 -4.88
CA ARG A 62 -11.72 22.83 -5.95
C ARG A 62 -13.22 23.00 -5.79
N LYS A 63 -13.95 21.90 -5.51
CA LYS A 63 -15.40 21.96 -5.21
C LYS A 63 -15.69 22.85 -4.01
N LEU A 64 -14.85 22.80 -2.98
CA LEU A 64 -14.99 23.63 -1.80
C LEU A 64 -14.79 25.11 -2.14
N ARG A 65 -13.74 25.45 -2.88
CA ARG A 65 -13.51 26.80 -3.39
C ARG A 65 -14.72 27.33 -4.14
N ASP A 66 -15.25 26.54 -5.08
CA ASP A 66 -16.35 26.95 -5.95
C ASP A 66 -17.64 27.17 -5.14
N LYS A 67 -17.92 26.29 -4.15
CA LYS A 67 -19.04 26.44 -3.22
C LYS A 67 -19.01 27.77 -2.46
N HIS A 68 -17.84 28.16 -1.96
CA HIS A 68 -17.68 29.41 -1.20
C HIS A 68 -17.37 30.62 -2.07
N ARG A 69 -17.24 30.43 -3.39
CA ARG A 69 -16.84 31.48 -4.35
C ARG A 69 -15.53 32.18 -3.95
N TRP A 70 -14.59 31.44 -3.38
CA TRP A 70 -13.31 32.01 -2.98
C TRP A 70 -12.49 32.44 -4.19
N THR A 71 -11.85 33.60 -4.09
CA THR A 71 -10.77 33.99 -5.00
C THR A 71 -9.57 33.06 -4.85
N HIS A 72 -8.59 33.15 -5.76
CA HIS A 72 -7.37 32.38 -5.63
C HIS A 72 -6.64 32.67 -4.31
N GLU A 73 -6.50 33.94 -3.93
CA GLU A 73 -5.85 34.35 -2.68
C GLU A 73 -6.59 33.82 -1.44
N GLN A 74 -7.91 33.99 -1.40
CA GLN A 74 -8.74 33.43 -0.33
C GLN A 74 -8.63 31.91 -0.27
N PHE A 75 -8.56 31.22 -1.41
CA PHE A 75 -8.37 29.78 -1.44
C PHE A 75 -7.03 29.37 -0.82
N MET A 76 -5.95 30.07 -1.13
CA MET A 76 -4.62 29.76 -0.59
C MET A 76 -4.59 29.88 0.93
N GLU A 77 -5.31 30.83 1.52
CA GLU A 77 -5.43 30.99 2.98
C GLU A 77 -6.42 30.00 3.60
N LYS A 78 -7.63 29.91 3.05
CA LYS A 78 -8.74 29.13 3.61
C LYS A 78 -8.57 27.62 3.42
N ALA A 79 -7.73 27.18 2.48
CA ALA A 79 -7.40 25.76 2.30
C ALA A 79 -6.39 25.24 3.33
N VAL A 80 -5.56 26.10 3.95
CA VAL A 80 -4.50 25.68 4.88
C VAL A 80 -5.00 24.74 5.98
N PRO A 81 -6.12 25.00 6.67
CA PRO A 81 -6.60 24.14 7.75
C PRO A 81 -6.97 22.72 7.30
N TYR A 82 -7.23 22.48 6.02
CA TYR A 82 -7.57 21.16 5.48
C TYR A 82 -6.35 20.28 5.23
N VAL A 83 -5.14 20.86 5.23
CA VAL A 83 -3.86 20.17 5.02
C VAL A 83 -2.87 20.37 6.15
N ARG A 84 -3.17 21.28 7.10
CA ARG A 84 -2.32 21.60 8.23
C ARG A 84 -3.18 21.94 9.45
N ASP A 85 -3.10 21.08 10.46
CA ASP A 85 -3.63 21.30 11.80
C ASP A 85 -2.83 20.42 12.80
N PRO A 86 -3.09 20.50 14.12
CA PRO A 86 -2.38 19.68 15.10
C PRO A 86 -2.52 18.16 14.91
N GLU A 87 -3.66 17.71 14.37
CA GLU A 87 -3.95 16.30 14.12
C GLU A 87 -3.13 15.77 12.93
N ILE A 88 -3.11 16.52 11.84
CA ILE A 88 -2.29 16.27 10.65
C ILE A 88 -0.81 16.30 11.03
N ALA A 89 -0.39 17.26 11.86
CA ALA A 89 0.97 17.30 12.35
C ALA A 89 1.33 16.07 13.21
N ARG A 90 0.36 15.48 13.93
CA ARG A 90 0.59 14.21 14.63
C ARG A 90 0.79 13.06 13.64
N PHE A 91 -0.07 12.94 12.63
CA PHE A 91 0.11 11.93 11.57
C PHE A 91 1.47 12.08 10.87
N ASP A 92 1.91 13.31 10.61
CA ASP A 92 3.21 13.60 9.98
C ASP A 92 4.38 13.15 10.85
N ARG A 93 4.35 13.46 12.15
CA ARG A 93 5.37 12.97 13.09
C ARG A 93 5.39 11.45 13.17
N THR A 94 4.25 10.82 13.37
CA THR A 94 4.16 9.34 13.41
C THR A 94 4.65 8.69 12.13
N THR A 95 4.34 9.28 10.97
CA THR A 95 4.85 8.82 9.67
C THR A 95 6.37 8.93 9.59
N ALA A 96 6.95 10.06 10.04
CA ALA A 96 8.39 10.26 10.07
C ALA A 96 9.11 9.27 11.01
N ASP A 97 8.56 9.05 12.21
CA ASP A 97 9.10 8.11 13.20
C ASP A 97 9.09 6.67 12.67
N LEU A 98 8.00 6.27 12.01
CA LEU A 98 7.87 4.96 11.37
C LEU A 98 8.88 4.80 10.24
N LEU A 99 9.04 5.80 9.37
CA LEU A 99 10.02 5.78 8.28
C LEU A 99 11.45 5.64 8.83
N ALA A 100 11.81 6.39 9.87
CA ALA A 100 13.12 6.27 10.51
C ALA A 100 13.37 4.86 11.07
N SER A 101 12.36 4.30 11.75
CA SER A 101 12.44 2.94 12.30
C SER A 101 12.55 1.89 11.20
N ILE A 102 11.78 2.03 10.12
CA ILE A 102 11.83 1.17 8.93
C ILE A 102 13.22 1.16 8.30
N THR A 103 13.82 2.34 8.09
CA THR A 103 15.17 2.44 7.53
C THR A 103 16.18 1.73 8.42
N SER A 104 16.16 2.00 9.72
CA SER A 104 17.05 1.38 10.69
C SER A 104 16.92 -0.15 10.71
N LEU A 105 15.70 -0.68 10.75
CA LEU A 105 15.44 -2.13 10.77
C LEU A 105 15.81 -2.81 9.45
N GLY A 106 15.59 -2.13 8.32
CA GLY A 106 15.99 -2.62 7.00
C GLY A 106 17.51 -2.74 6.88
N GLU A 107 18.24 -1.72 7.32
CA GLU A 107 19.71 -1.72 7.35
C GLU A 107 20.26 -2.78 8.31
N GLU A 108 19.70 -2.88 9.51
CA GLU A 108 20.08 -3.89 10.50
C GLU A 108 19.87 -5.31 9.92
N GLY A 109 18.69 -5.58 9.36
CA GLY A 109 18.37 -6.88 8.76
C GLY A 109 19.25 -7.24 7.57
N ALA A 110 19.61 -6.26 6.74
CA ALA A 110 20.50 -6.48 5.61
C ALA A 110 21.97 -6.73 6.03
N ALA A 111 22.37 -6.28 7.22
CA ALA A 111 23.71 -6.49 7.78
C ALA A 111 23.88 -7.82 8.53
N GLN A 112 22.79 -8.52 8.86
CA GLN A 112 22.86 -9.80 9.58
C GLN A 112 23.48 -10.91 8.72
N LYS A 113 24.36 -11.72 9.33
CA LYS A 113 24.98 -12.90 8.69
C LYS A 113 24.07 -14.13 8.73
N GLN A 114 23.07 -14.14 9.60
CA GLN A 114 22.12 -15.22 9.80
C GLN A 114 20.70 -14.70 9.56
N GLU A 115 19.80 -15.59 9.17
CA GLU A 115 18.39 -15.25 8.98
C GLU A 115 17.76 -14.78 10.30
N ASN A 116 17.05 -13.65 10.29
CA ASN A 116 16.40 -13.11 11.48
C ASN A 116 14.92 -12.82 11.22
N CYS A 117 14.09 -13.86 11.37
CA CYS A 117 12.66 -13.77 11.14
C CYS A 117 11.94 -12.85 12.12
N VAL A 118 12.43 -12.73 13.35
CA VAL A 118 11.82 -11.83 14.34
C VAL A 118 11.95 -10.39 13.88
N LEU A 119 13.15 -9.98 13.46
CA LEU A 119 13.41 -8.64 12.96
C LEU A 119 12.63 -8.34 11.68
N LEU A 120 12.52 -9.31 10.76
CA LEU A 120 11.72 -9.17 9.54
C LEU A 120 10.23 -8.95 9.85
N GLN A 121 9.68 -9.66 10.84
CA GLN A 121 8.29 -9.47 11.27
C GLN A 121 8.09 -8.12 11.94
N THR A 122 9.06 -7.63 12.73
CA THR A 122 9.04 -6.27 13.27
C THR A 122 9.03 -5.22 12.17
N LEU A 123 9.90 -5.37 11.16
CA LEU A 123 9.94 -4.49 9.99
C LEU A 123 8.57 -4.44 9.28
N ARG A 124 7.98 -5.62 8.99
CA ARG A 124 6.65 -5.72 8.39
C ARG A 124 5.58 -5.03 9.23
N GLY A 125 5.61 -5.19 10.56
CA GLY A 125 4.69 -4.51 11.47
C GLY A 125 4.80 -2.97 11.42
N HIS A 126 6.00 -2.43 11.24
CA HIS A 126 6.19 -0.98 11.04
C HIS A 126 5.69 -0.52 9.67
N MET A 127 5.90 -1.29 8.60
CA MET A 127 5.34 -1.00 7.27
C MET A 127 3.81 -0.95 7.29
N ASP A 128 3.18 -1.93 7.94
CA ASP A 128 1.73 -1.95 8.08
C ASP A 128 1.23 -0.73 8.85
N SER A 129 1.96 -0.34 9.90
CA SER A 129 1.63 0.85 10.69
C SER A 129 1.81 2.14 9.89
N LEU A 130 2.82 2.22 9.02
CA LEU A 130 3.04 3.34 8.10
C LEU A 130 1.87 3.50 7.13
N MET A 131 1.45 2.40 6.51
CA MET A 131 0.31 2.39 5.58
C MET A 131 -0.98 2.80 6.28
N ARG A 132 -1.30 2.21 7.44
CA ARG A 132 -2.49 2.58 8.22
C ARG A 132 -2.48 4.05 8.64
N THR A 133 -1.34 4.57 9.10
CA THR A 133 -1.19 5.98 9.50
C THR A 133 -1.41 6.91 8.32
N THR A 134 -0.86 6.58 7.15
CA THR A 134 -1.02 7.37 5.93
C THR A 134 -2.47 7.35 5.44
N GLU A 135 -3.12 6.19 5.44
CA GLU A 135 -4.54 6.06 5.08
C GLU A 135 -5.45 6.82 6.04
N ALA A 136 -5.19 6.72 7.35
CA ALA A 136 -5.92 7.46 8.38
C ALA A 136 -5.77 8.97 8.19
N LYS A 137 -4.57 9.46 7.87
CA LYS A 137 -4.34 10.88 7.55
C LYS A 137 -5.17 11.31 6.34
N TRP A 138 -5.16 10.53 5.25
CA TRP A 138 -5.98 10.83 4.08
C TRP A 138 -7.47 10.86 4.44
N ALA A 139 -7.97 9.84 5.14
CA ALA A 139 -9.36 9.75 5.57
C ALA A 139 -9.77 10.97 6.42
N TYR A 140 -8.91 11.38 7.36
CA TYR A 140 -9.13 12.57 8.18
C TYR A 140 -9.24 13.84 7.31
N MET A 141 -8.28 14.08 6.43
CA MET A 141 -8.30 15.26 5.54
C MET A 141 -9.54 15.26 4.62
N PHE A 142 -9.93 14.09 4.09
CA PHE A 142 -11.15 13.94 3.29
C PHE A 142 -12.41 14.26 4.10
N ALA A 143 -12.53 13.72 5.30
CA ALA A 143 -13.68 13.94 6.18
C ALA A 143 -13.87 15.42 6.52
N LYS A 144 -12.78 16.17 6.69
CA LYS A 144 -12.84 17.63 6.92
C LYS A 144 -13.51 18.36 5.75
N ILE A 145 -13.08 18.09 4.52
CA ILE A 145 -13.66 18.74 3.34
C ILE A 145 -15.09 18.27 3.12
N ASP A 146 -15.38 16.98 3.31
CA ASP A 146 -16.71 16.43 3.09
C ASP A 146 -17.73 16.98 4.08
N LYS A 147 -17.32 17.16 5.35
CA LYS A 147 -18.12 17.85 6.36
C LYS A 147 -18.43 19.27 5.93
N GLU A 148 -17.44 20.02 5.42
CA GLU A 148 -17.68 21.39 4.99
C GLU A 148 -18.56 21.42 3.74
N LEU A 149 -18.33 20.56 2.75
CA LEU A 149 -19.15 20.46 1.54
C LEU A 149 -20.61 20.14 1.84
N ALA A 150 -20.90 19.34 2.87
CA ALA A 150 -22.26 19.01 3.30
C ALA A 150 -23.01 20.16 4.02
N ARG A 151 -22.31 21.18 4.54
CA ARG A 151 -22.96 22.34 5.17
C ARG A 151 -23.71 23.20 4.14
N PRO A 152 -24.74 23.98 4.50
CA PRO A 152 -25.29 24.99 3.60
C PRO A 152 -24.25 26.06 3.25
N ALA A 153 -24.31 26.62 2.03
CA ALA A 153 -23.42 27.72 1.67
C ALA A 153 -23.76 29.00 2.48
N GLY A 154 -22.74 29.71 2.96
CA GLY A 154 -22.90 31.00 3.66
C GLY A 154 -23.00 30.95 5.20
N GLN A 155 -22.68 29.80 5.83
CA GLN A 155 -22.56 29.64 7.29
C GLN A 155 -21.13 29.41 7.76
#